data_AF-D9XYG1-F1
#
_entry.id   AF-D9XYG1-F1
#
_cell.length_a   1.000
_cell.length_b   1.000
_cell.length_c   1.000
_cell.angle_alpha   90.00
_cell.angle_beta   90.00
_cell.angle_gamma   90.00
#
_symmetry.space_group_name_H-M   'P 1'
#
loop_
_entity.id
_entity.type
_entity.pdbx_description
1 polymer ?
#
loop_
_entity_poly.entity_id
_entity_poly.type
_entity_poly.pdbx_seq_one_letter_code
_entity_poly.pdbx_strand_id
1 'polypeptide(L)'
;MAEPDFTATGVRIGKRLRSLTRAGQVRISDGRLELLTSYGSEIDSAPVQAVRASRPWFAPEDRALADLNGTRYLLTLGDHDPAPGETGPPAARRFIEAVRRASGRGA
;
A
#
# COMPACT_ATOMS: atom_id res chain seq x y z
N MET A 1 -14.40 -6.95 -14.56
CA MET A 1 -13.72 -6.47 -13.33
C MET A 1 -12.53 -7.39 -13.11
N ALA A 2 -11.31 -6.86 -13.12
CA ALA A 2 -10.16 -7.62 -12.68
C ALA A 2 -10.14 -7.58 -11.15
N GLU A 3 -9.98 -8.74 -10.51
CA GLU A 3 -9.83 -8.81 -9.06
C GLU A 3 -8.54 -8.07 -8.66
N PRO A 4 -8.60 -7.12 -7.70
CA PRO A 4 -7.41 -6.40 -7.27
C PRO A 4 -6.37 -7.36 -6.70
N ASP A 5 -5.11 -7.24 -7.11
CA ASP A 5 -4.00 -8.08 -6.61
C ASP A 5 -3.74 -7.79 -5.11
N PHE A 6 -4.12 -6.59 -4.65
CA PHE A 6 -4.08 -6.18 -3.26
C PHE A 6 -5.03 -5.01 -3.00
N THR A 7 -5.71 -5.02 -1.85
CA THR A 7 -6.47 -3.89 -1.32
C THR A 7 -6.30 -3.80 0.19
N ALA A 8 -6.08 -2.59 0.70
CA ALA A 8 -6.11 -2.28 2.13
C ALA A 8 -6.89 -0.98 2.36
N THR A 9 -7.70 -0.93 3.40
CA THR A 9 -8.46 0.24 3.85
C THR A 9 -8.01 0.66 5.24
N GLY A 10 -8.48 1.80 5.76
CA GLY A 10 -8.06 2.29 7.07
C GLY A 10 -6.58 2.67 7.14
N VAL A 11 -5.94 2.88 5.99
CA VAL A 11 -4.49 3.11 5.89
C VAL A 11 -4.18 4.56 6.28
N ARG A 12 -3.27 4.76 7.24
CA ARG A 12 -2.70 6.09 7.45
C ARG A 12 -1.62 6.34 6.40
N ILE A 13 -1.84 7.36 5.58
CA ILE A 13 -0.94 7.75 4.49
C ILE A 13 -0.28 9.08 4.86
N GLY A 14 1.03 9.03 5.05
CA GLY A 14 1.88 10.20 5.28
C GLY A 14 2.79 10.47 4.09
N LYS A 15 3.05 11.75 3.80
CA LYS A 15 4.03 12.23 2.83
C LYS A 15 5.07 13.07 3.58
N ARG A 16 6.30 12.58 3.67
CA ARG A 16 7.37 13.19 4.49
C ARG A 16 6.91 13.45 5.94
N LEU A 17 6.83 14.71 6.37
CA LEU A 17 6.39 15.13 7.71
C LEU A 17 4.87 15.41 7.79
N ARG A 18 4.13 15.32 6.69
CA ARG A 18 2.70 15.66 6.62
C ARG A 18 1.85 14.38 6.55
N SER A 19 0.84 14.28 7.43
CA SER A 19 -0.22 13.28 7.26
C SER A 19 -1.23 13.76 6.21
N LEU A 20 -1.59 12.89 5.25
CA LEU A 20 -2.57 13.19 4.21
C LEU A 20 -3.95 12.64 4.56
N THR A 21 -3.99 11.38 5.01
CA THR A 21 -5.21 10.74 5.49
C THR A 21 -4.88 9.73 6.59
N ARG A 22 -5.83 9.50 7.50
CA ARG A 22 -5.72 8.51 8.57
C ARG A 22 -6.48 7.21 8.27
N ALA A 23 -7.39 7.24 7.29
CA ALA A 23 -8.26 6.14 6.92
C ALA A 23 -8.33 6.01 5.39
N GLY A 24 -7.21 6.22 4.72
CA GLY A 24 -7.08 6.08 3.28
C GLY A 24 -7.18 4.63 2.83
N GLN A 25 -7.03 4.44 1.52
CA GLN A 25 -7.03 3.12 0.90
C GLN A 25 -5.78 2.96 0.05
N VAL A 26 -5.28 1.74 -0.07
CA VAL A 26 -4.18 1.36 -0.94
C VAL A 26 -4.65 0.22 -1.80
N ARG A 27 -4.54 0.37 -3.12
CA ARG A 27 -5.00 -0.64 -4.08
C ARG A 27 -3.92 -0.92 -5.10
N ILE A 28 -3.74 -2.20 -5.42
CA ILE A 28 -2.94 -2.63 -6.57
C ILE A 28 -3.88 -3.33 -7.54
N SER A 29 -3.99 -2.80 -8.74
CA SER A 29 -4.88 -3.31 -9.78
C SER A 29 -4.30 -2.97 -11.15
N ASP A 30 -4.43 -3.90 -12.10
CA ASP A 30 -4.01 -3.68 -13.49
C ASP A 30 -2.53 -3.22 -13.61
N GLY A 31 -1.65 -3.74 -12.75
CA GLY A 31 -0.23 -3.34 -12.74
C GLY A 31 0.03 -1.91 -12.23
N ARG A 32 -0.95 -1.26 -11.59
CA ARG A 32 -0.82 0.08 -11.00
C ARG A 32 -1.07 0.06 -9.50
N LEU A 33 -0.29 0.84 -8.77
CA LEU A 33 -0.53 1.17 -7.37
C LEU A 33 -1.31 2.48 -7.30
N GLU A 34 -2.37 2.50 -6.49
CA GLU A 34 -3.22 3.65 -6.22
C GLU A 34 -3.22 3.93 -4.71
N LEU A 35 -2.89 5.17 -4.34
CA LEU A 35 -3.08 5.71 -3.00
C LEU A 35 -4.34 6.57 -3.01
N LEU A 36 -5.31 6.24 -2.17
CA LEU A 36 -6.62 6.87 -2.17
C LEU A 36 -6.96 7.47 -0.80
N THR A 37 -7.81 8.49 -0.80
CA THR A 37 -8.45 8.99 0.43
C THR A 37 -9.46 7.97 0.97
N SER A 38 -10.06 8.25 2.12
CA SER A 38 -11.13 7.42 2.69
C SER A 38 -12.33 7.28 1.76
N TYR A 39 -12.61 8.30 0.95
CA TYR A 39 -13.71 8.33 0.00
C TYR A 39 -13.37 7.67 -1.35
N GLY A 40 -12.14 7.15 -1.52
CA GLY A 40 -11.69 6.54 -2.77
C GLY A 40 -11.19 7.53 -3.81
N SER A 41 -11.03 8.82 -3.48
CA SER A 41 -10.39 9.79 -4.39
C SER A 41 -8.89 9.58 -4.46
N GLU A 42 -8.31 9.64 -5.66
CA GLU A 42 -6.88 9.46 -5.86
C GLU A 42 -6.07 10.57 -5.18
N ILE A 43 -5.06 10.15 -4.41
CA ILE A 43 -4.01 11.01 -3.85
C ILE A 43 -2.81 10.99 -4.80
N ASP A 44 -2.37 9.79 -5.18
CA ASP A 44 -1.24 9.55 -6.08
C ASP A 44 -1.35 8.14 -6.67
N SER A 45 -0.74 7.92 -7.82
CA SER A 45 -0.70 6.61 -8.46
C SER A 45 0.54 6.43 -9.35
N ALA A 46 0.98 5.18 -9.48
CA ALA A 46 2.14 4.84 -10.30
C ALA A 46 2.08 3.38 -10.78
N PRO A 47 2.62 3.07 -11.97
CA PRO A 47 2.79 1.68 -12.38
C PRO A 47 3.69 0.96 -11.37
N VAL A 48 3.32 -0.26 -10.96
CA VAL A 48 4.02 -0.99 -9.88
C VAL A 48 5.49 -1.22 -10.17
N GLN A 49 5.87 -1.30 -11.45
CA GLN A 49 7.25 -1.41 -11.92
C GLN A 49 8.11 -0.19 -11.57
N ALA A 50 7.49 1.00 -11.43
CA ALA A 50 8.13 2.23 -10.99
C ALA A 50 7.99 2.47 -9.47
N VAL A 51 7.30 1.56 -8.75
CA VAL A 51 7.09 1.67 -7.32
C VAL A 51 8.18 0.94 -6.57
N ARG A 52 8.82 1.62 -5.62
CA ARG A 52 9.71 0.97 -4.66
C ARG A 52 9.03 0.81 -3.31
N ALA A 53 8.66 -0.42 -2.99
CA ALA A 53 8.10 -0.78 -1.69
C ALA A 53 9.19 -1.36 -0.78
N SER A 54 9.25 -0.93 0.48
CA SER A 54 10.24 -1.42 1.45
C SER A 54 9.74 -1.31 2.89
N ARG A 55 10.27 -2.13 3.79
CA ARG A 55 9.99 -2.03 5.23
C ARG A 55 10.92 -1.00 5.87
N PRO A 56 10.43 -0.10 6.75
CA PRO A 56 11.31 0.79 7.51
C PRO A 56 12.06 -0.01 8.59
N TRP A 57 13.37 0.19 8.67
CA TRP A 57 14.29 -0.52 9.56
C TRP A 57 14.04 -0.38 11.09
N PHE A 58 13.35 0.67 11.55
CA PHE A 58 13.03 0.93 12.96
C PHE A 58 11.51 1.03 13.24
N ALA A 59 10.67 0.54 12.33
CA ALA A 59 9.23 0.71 12.44
C ALA A 59 8.50 -0.58 12.87
N PRO A 60 7.32 -0.44 13.49
CA PRO A 60 6.38 -1.55 13.68
C PRO A 60 6.10 -2.33 12.41
N GLU A 61 5.69 -3.59 12.54
CA GLU A 61 5.45 -4.50 11.41
C GLU A 61 4.32 -4.04 10.48
N ASP A 62 3.42 -3.18 10.99
CA ASP A 62 2.33 -2.54 10.26
C ASP A 62 2.77 -1.42 9.30
N ARG A 63 4.05 -1.04 9.28
CA ARG A 63 4.53 0.08 8.45
C ARG A 63 5.24 -0.36 7.17
N ALA A 64 4.91 0.33 6.07
CA ALA A 64 5.59 0.23 4.79
C ALA A 64 5.98 1.62 4.25
N LEU A 65 7.10 1.68 3.53
CA LEU A 65 7.46 2.81 2.68
C LEU A 65 7.11 2.47 1.24
N ALA A 66 6.50 3.44 0.55
CA ALA A 66 6.23 3.36 -0.88
C ALA A 66 6.78 4.61 -1.57
N ASP A 67 7.73 4.43 -2.47
CA ASP A 67 8.20 5.49 -3.36
C ASP A 67 7.43 5.42 -4.68
N LEU A 68 6.63 6.45 -4.96
CA LEU A 68 5.82 6.59 -6.17
C LEU A 68 6.32 7.83 -6.91
N ASN A 69 6.83 7.65 -8.14
CA ASN A 69 7.30 8.76 -8.98
C ASN A 69 8.29 9.69 -8.26
N GLY A 70 9.19 9.15 -7.41
CA GLY A 70 10.14 9.94 -6.62
C GLY A 70 9.54 10.60 -5.36
N THR A 71 8.25 10.36 -5.08
CA THR A 71 7.60 10.78 -3.84
C THR A 71 7.53 9.61 -2.86
N ARG A 72 8.18 9.78 -1.71
CA ARG A 72 8.12 8.82 -0.62
C ARG A 72 6.91 9.02 0.29
N TYR A 73 6.10 7.97 0.40
CA TYR A 73 4.98 7.84 1.31
C TYR A 73 5.29 6.85 2.43
N LEU A 74 4.82 7.17 3.63
CA LEU A 74 4.78 6.26 4.77
C LEU A 74 3.35 5.75 4.91
N LEU A 75 3.18 4.44 4.79
CA LEU A 75 1.92 3.73 4.93
C LEU A 75 1.92 3.03 6.28
N THR A 76 0.93 3.30 7.11
CA THR A 76 0.63 2.49 8.30
C THR A 76 -0.61 1.68 7.97
N LEU A 77 -0.39 0.40 7.66
CA LEU A 77 -1.42 -0.55 7.28
C LEU A 77 -1.89 -1.22 8.56
N GLY A 78 -3.06 -0.81 9.06
CA GLY A 78 -3.60 -1.33 10.31
C GLY A 78 -3.89 -2.83 10.24
N ASP A 79 -4.06 -3.44 11.41
CA ASP A 79 -4.48 -4.83 11.60
C ASP A 79 -5.93 -5.11 11.13
N HIS A 80 -6.67 -4.06 10.77
CA HIS A 80 -8.05 -4.14 10.28
C HIS A 80 -8.04 -4.21 8.74
N ASP A 81 -8.49 -5.26 8.04
CA ASP A 81 -9.34 -6.40 8.41
C ASP A 81 -9.01 -7.60 7.48
N PRO A 82 -8.50 -8.75 7.97
CA PRO A 82 -9.04 -10.01 7.53
C PRO A 82 -10.39 -10.21 8.23
N ALA A 83 -11.39 -10.77 7.52
CA ALA A 83 -12.63 -11.20 8.13
C ALA A 83 -12.32 -12.01 9.42
N PRO A 84 -13.17 -11.96 10.46
CA PRO A 84 -12.91 -12.64 11.72
C PRO A 84 -12.57 -14.11 11.49
N GLY A 85 -11.28 -14.47 11.63
CA GLY A 85 -10.78 -15.84 11.40
C GLY A 85 -9.46 -15.98 10.62
N GLU A 86 -8.94 -14.95 9.95
CA GLU A 86 -7.71 -15.08 9.15
C GLU A 86 -6.48 -14.47 9.85
N THR A 87 -5.64 -15.30 10.46
CA THR A 87 -4.31 -14.90 10.95
C THR A 87 -3.34 -14.75 9.76
N GLY A 88 -3.46 -13.64 9.05
CA GLY A 88 -2.56 -13.30 7.94
C GLY A 88 -1.26 -12.61 8.41
N PRO A 89 -0.16 -12.65 7.64
CA PRO A 89 1.01 -11.83 7.90
C PRO A 89 0.63 -10.34 7.88
N PRO A 90 1.37 -9.47 8.60
CA PRO A 90 1.03 -8.05 8.73
C PRO A 90 0.82 -7.41 7.36
N ALA A 91 -0.21 -6.58 7.23
CA ALA A 91 -0.65 -6.01 5.96
C ALA A 91 0.47 -5.30 5.18
N ALA A 92 1.47 -4.74 5.87
CA ALA A 92 2.67 -4.17 5.25
C ALA A 92 3.53 -5.19 4.50
N ARG A 93 3.69 -6.40 5.03
CA ARG A 93 4.44 -7.46 4.33
C ARG A 93 3.69 -7.92 3.09
N ARG A 94 2.36 -8.15 3.21
CA ARG A 94 1.50 -8.50 2.06
C ARG A 94 1.54 -7.43 0.97
N PHE A 95 1.55 -6.15 1.36
CA PHE A 95 1.70 -5.04 0.43
C PHE A 95 3.04 -5.10 -0.34
N ILE A 96 4.17 -5.24 0.37
CA ILE A 96 5.50 -5.32 -0.27
C ILE A 96 5.58 -6.53 -1.22
N GLU A 97 5.07 -7.68 -0.78
CA GLU A 97 5.02 -8.89 -1.60
C GLU A 97 4.11 -8.73 -2.83
N ALA A 98 2.97 -8.06 -2.70
CA ALA A 98 2.08 -7.76 -3.82
C ALA A 98 2.75 -6.82 -4.84
N VAL A 99 3.42 -5.75 -4.40
CA VAL A 99 4.21 -4.89 -5.31
C VAL A 99 5.28 -5.71 -6.02
N ARG A 100 5.99 -6.59 -5.30
CA ARG A 100 7.03 -7.45 -5.90
C ARG A 100 6.47 -8.43 -6.93
N ARG A 101 5.35 -9.10 -6.62
CA ARG A 101 4.68 -10.03 -7.54
C ARG A 101 4.15 -9.31 -8.78
N ALA A 102 3.49 -8.18 -8.59
CA ALA A 102 2.95 -7.38 -9.68
C ALA A 102 4.05 -6.79 -10.58
N SER A 103 5.21 -6.44 -10.02
CA SER A 103 6.37 -5.98 -10.79
C SER A 103 7.02 -7.11 -11.60
N GLY A 104 7.01 -8.35 -11.08
CA GLY A 104 7.59 -9.52 -11.76
C GLY A 104 6.72 -10.11 -12.87
N ARG A 105 5.41 -9.83 -12.91
CA ARG A 105 4.50 -10.30 -13.98
C ARG A 105 4.58 -9.49 -15.29
N GLY A 106 5.32 -8.38 -15.30
CA GLY A 106 5.46 -7.50 -16.47
C GLY A 106 6.78 -7.69 -17.25
N ALA A 107 7.54 -8.74 -16.96
CA ALA A 107 8.80 -9.10 -17.63
C ALA A 107 8.61 -10.23 -18.62
#